data_AF-A0A815I6N6-F1
#
_entry.id   AF-A0A815I6N6-F1
#
_cell.length_a   1.000
_cell.length_b   1.000
_cell.length_c   1.000
_cell.angle_alpha   90.00
_cell.angle_beta   90.00
_cell.angle_gamma   90.00
#
_symmetry.space_group_name_H-M   'P 1'
#
loop_
_entity.id
_entity.type
_entity.pdbx_description
1 polymer ?
#
loop_
_entity_poly.entity_id
_entity_poly.type
_entity_poly.pdbx_seq_one_letter_code
_entity_poly.pdbx_strand_id
1 'polypeptide(L)'
;SWKSSREVTDQQDDIINGYVYSITNEKCEKGSIQIEYNSVVDKYLHNGIEETKKDGWIDRIYVCSNIQRKIEKDWKMVYLCREHLHTNGILSWTIQLKPEEEKFYQFHHITIQCPTKAFDP
;
A
#
# COMPACT_ATOMS: atom_id res chain seq x y z
N SER A 1 -20.89 21.88 -17.79
CA SER A 1 -21.20 20.45 -17.56
C SER A 1 -20.12 19.88 -16.66
N TRP A 2 -20.43 19.49 -15.43
CA TRP A 2 -19.48 19.31 -14.31
C TRP A 2 -18.83 17.91 -14.22
N LYS A 3 -19.00 17.06 -15.25
CA LYS A 3 -18.61 15.64 -15.20
C LYS A 3 -17.19 15.34 -15.74
N SER A 4 -16.42 16.32 -16.18
CA SER A 4 -15.21 16.07 -16.99
C SER A 4 -13.85 16.26 -16.30
N SER A 5 -13.80 16.40 -14.96
CA SER A 5 -12.53 16.72 -14.25
C SER A 5 -11.94 15.54 -13.44
N ARG A 6 -12.59 14.37 -13.44
CA ARG A 6 -12.22 13.21 -12.61
C ARG A 6 -11.55 12.14 -13.47
N GLU A 7 -10.25 12.27 -13.67
CA GLU A 7 -9.44 11.25 -14.32
C GLU A 7 -9.34 10.04 -13.37
N VAL A 8 -9.95 8.91 -13.78
CA VAL A 8 -9.65 7.59 -13.22
C VAL A 8 -8.37 7.15 -13.92
N THR A 9 -7.26 7.17 -13.19
CA THR A 9 -6.01 6.55 -13.65
C THR A 9 -6.12 5.06 -13.37
N ASP A 10 -6.39 4.32 -14.45
CA ASP A 10 -6.29 2.87 -14.63
C ASP A 10 -7.41 2.00 -14.02
N GLN A 11 -8.08 1.23 -14.88
CA GLN A 11 -8.80 0.03 -14.46
C GLN A 11 -7.74 -1.00 -14.07
N GLN A 12 -7.75 -1.43 -12.80
CA GLN A 12 -6.72 -2.30 -12.26
C GLN A 12 -7.25 -3.73 -12.16
N ASP A 13 -6.52 -4.69 -12.72
CA ASP A 13 -6.85 -6.10 -12.51
C ASP A 13 -6.69 -6.46 -11.03
N ASP A 14 -7.51 -7.40 -10.56
CA ASP A 14 -7.37 -7.98 -9.23
C ASP A 14 -5.97 -8.59 -9.06
N ILE A 15 -5.33 -8.30 -7.93
CA ILE A 15 -4.06 -8.91 -7.55
C ILE A 15 -4.34 -9.99 -6.51
N ILE A 16 -3.92 -11.22 -6.82
CA ILE A 16 -3.97 -12.35 -5.91
C ILE A 16 -2.55 -12.90 -5.77
N ASN A 17 -2.02 -12.88 -4.54
CA ASN A 17 -0.65 -13.31 -4.21
C ASN A 17 0.44 -12.44 -4.86
N GLY A 18 0.30 -11.12 -4.70
CA GLY A 18 1.28 -10.13 -5.15
C GLY A 18 2.53 -10.06 -4.27
N TYR A 19 2.96 -8.85 -3.96
CA TYR A 19 4.25 -8.61 -3.32
C TYR A 19 4.28 -9.06 -1.85
N VAL A 20 5.41 -9.64 -1.46
CA VAL A 20 5.72 -10.03 -0.08
C VAL A 20 7.03 -9.40 0.36
N TYR A 21 7.00 -8.65 1.46
CA TYR A 21 8.21 -8.16 2.12
C TYR A 21 8.88 -9.32 2.87
N SER A 22 9.91 -9.91 2.27
CA SER A 22 10.77 -10.90 2.92
C SER A 22 11.87 -10.24 3.74
N ILE A 23 11.84 -10.45 5.05
CA ILE A 23 12.81 -9.91 6.00
C ILE A 23 14.00 -10.88 6.13
N THR A 24 15.22 -10.33 6.03
CA THR A 24 16.49 -11.05 6.07
C THR A 24 17.21 -10.87 7.41
N ASN A 25 18.21 -11.72 7.70
CA ASN A 25 19.06 -11.61 8.89
C ASN A 25 19.58 -10.19 9.15
N GLU A 26 20.17 -9.53 8.14
CA GLU A 26 20.70 -8.17 8.27
C GLU A 26 19.66 -7.15 8.75
N LYS A 27 18.38 -7.34 8.37
CA LYS A 27 17.28 -6.49 8.84
C LYS A 27 16.80 -6.89 10.23
N CYS A 28 16.81 -8.18 10.57
CA CYS A 28 16.53 -8.66 11.91
C CYS A 28 17.53 -8.12 12.94
N GLU A 29 18.83 -8.11 12.60
CA GLU A 29 19.89 -7.57 13.48
C GLU A 29 19.76 -6.07 13.74
N LYS A 30 19.21 -5.31 12.77
CA LYS A 30 18.86 -3.88 12.97
C LYS A 30 17.71 -3.67 13.95
N GLY A 31 16.97 -4.73 14.30
CA GLY A 31 15.95 -4.75 15.37
C GLY A 31 14.63 -4.07 15.06
N SER A 32 14.49 -3.37 13.92
CA SER A 32 13.23 -2.73 13.53
C SER A 32 13.13 -2.54 12.01
N ILE A 33 11.89 -2.53 11.51
CA ILE A 33 11.58 -2.32 10.10
C ILE A 33 10.36 -1.43 10.02
N GLN A 34 10.45 -0.40 9.19
CA GLN A 34 9.39 0.55 8.92
C GLN A 34 9.13 0.58 7.42
N ILE A 35 7.87 0.38 7.06
CA ILE A 35 7.38 0.44 5.68
C ILE A 35 6.29 1.49 5.67
N GLU A 36 6.43 2.46 4.77
CA GLU A 36 5.50 3.58 4.65
C GLU A 36 5.07 3.73 3.20
N TYR A 37 3.84 4.21 3.00
CA TYR A 37 3.34 4.59 1.69
C TYR A 37 2.91 6.05 1.72
N ASN A 38 3.37 6.82 0.74
CA ASN A 38 2.99 8.21 0.55
C ASN A 38 2.09 8.34 -0.69
N SER A 39 0.80 8.61 -0.47
CA SER A 39 -0.17 8.73 -1.56
C SER A 39 0.02 9.97 -2.43
N VAL A 40 0.67 11.01 -1.93
CA VAL A 40 0.88 12.26 -2.68
C VAL A 40 1.87 12.04 -3.81
N VAL A 41 3.03 11.47 -3.49
CA VAL A 41 4.07 11.16 -4.48
C VAL A 41 3.94 9.76 -5.10
N ASP A 42 3.02 8.94 -4.58
CA ASP A 42 2.76 7.57 -5.05
C ASP A 42 3.98 6.65 -4.93
N LYS A 43 4.63 6.69 -3.75
CA LYS A 43 5.88 5.98 -3.47
C LYS A 43 5.88 5.31 -2.11
N TYR A 44 6.63 4.22 -2.01
CA TYR A 44 6.94 3.56 -0.76
C TYR A 44 8.28 4.04 -0.20
N LEU A 45 8.37 4.08 1.12
CA LEU A 45 9.60 4.31 1.86
C LEU A 45 9.91 3.10 2.74
N HIS A 46 11.18 2.76 2.80
CA HIS A 46 11.71 1.72 3.68
C HIS A 46 12.68 2.37 4.67
N ASN A 47 12.34 2.35 5.95
CA ASN A 47 13.08 3.04 7.02
C ASN A 47 13.36 4.52 6.67
N GLY A 48 12.36 5.23 6.13
CA GLY A 48 12.46 6.63 5.71
C GLY A 48 13.22 6.89 4.39
N ILE A 49 13.67 5.84 3.70
CA ILE A 49 14.37 5.95 2.40
C ILE A 49 13.41 5.54 1.28
N GLU A 50 13.19 6.41 0.30
CA GLU A 50 12.33 6.13 -0.85
C GLU A 50 12.84 4.92 -1.67
N GLU A 51 11.92 4.05 -2.08
CA GLU A 51 12.23 2.91 -2.94
C GLU A 51 12.35 3.34 -4.42
N THR A 52 13.58 3.38 -4.94
CA THR A 52 13.87 3.99 -6.26
C THR A 52 13.49 3.16 -7.48
N LYS A 53 13.21 1.86 -7.33
CA LYS A 53 12.98 0.93 -8.47
C LYS A 53 11.51 0.62 -8.74
N LYS A 54 10.58 1.36 -8.14
CA LYS A 54 9.17 1.02 -8.11
C LYS A 54 8.29 2.24 -8.23
N ASP A 55 7.26 2.11 -9.04
CA ASP A 55 6.38 3.20 -9.43
C ASP A 55 4.96 2.83 -9.02
N GLY A 56 4.46 3.53 -8.00
CA GLY A 56 3.07 3.48 -7.62
C GLY A 56 2.74 2.58 -6.44
N TRP A 57 1.57 2.85 -5.86
CA TRP A 57 1.00 2.14 -4.72
C TRP A 57 0.81 0.65 -4.95
N ILE A 58 0.55 0.24 -6.18
CA ILE A 58 0.21 -1.14 -6.53
C ILE A 58 1.40 -2.11 -6.39
N ASP A 59 2.64 -1.59 -6.54
CA ASP A 59 3.88 -2.38 -6.62
C ASP A 59 4.25 -3.17 -5.36
N ARG A 60 3.57 -2.89 -4.23
CA ARG A 60 3.82 -3.53 -2.94
C ARG A 60 2.59 -4.20 -2.36
N ILE A 61 1.54 -4.31 -3.14
CA ILE A 61 0.29 -4.92 -2.71
C ILE A 61 0.38 -6.43 -2.83
N TYR A 62 -0.07 -7.12 -1.79
CA TYR A 62 -0.22 -8.57 -1.78
C TYR A 62 -1.58 -9.00 -2.34
N VAL A 63 -2.66 -8.37 -1.90
CA VAL A 63 -4.00 -8.55 -2.50
C VAL A 63 -4.61 -7.19 -2.79
N CYS A 64 -5.12 -7.03 -4.01
CA CYS A 64 -5.87 -5.86 -4.45
C CYS A 64 -7.16 -6.32 -5.11
N SER A 65 -8.29 -5.75 -4.72
CA SER A 65 -9.52 -5.89 -5.50
C SER A 65 -10.42 -4.68 -5.32
N ASN A 66 -10.94 -4.14 -6.42
CA ASN A 66 -11.83 -2.99 -6.48
C ASN A 66 -11.29 -1.75 -5.75
N ILE A 67 -9.99 -1.46 -5.84
CA ILE A 67 -9.32 -0.31 -5.22
C ILE A 67 -8.60 0.48 -6.31
N GLN A 68 -8.74 1.80 -6.25
CA GLN A 68 -8.07 2.75 -7.14
C GLN A 68 -7.40 3.86 -6.33
N ARG A 69 -6.38 4.47 -6.91
CA ARG A 69 -5.83 5.75 -6.45
C ARG A 69 -6.53 6.89 -7.16
N LYS A 70 -7.21 7.75 -6.39
CA LYS A 70 -7.98 8.87 -6.92
C LYS A 70 -7.28 10.20 -6.64
N ILE A 71 -7.18 11.03 -7.68
CA ILE A 71 -6.71 12.42 -7.59
C ILE A 71 -7.90 13.36 -7.84
N GLU A 72 -8.24 14.18 -6.86
CA GLU A 72 -9.27 15.21 -6.99
C GLU A 72 -8.61 16.59 -7.04
N LYS A 73 -8.37 17.09 -8.26
CA LYS A 73 -7.68 18.37 -8.50
C LYS A 73 -8.41 19.56 -7.86
N ASP A 74 -9.74 19.58 -7.97
CA ASP A 74 -10.58 20.65 -7.41
C ASP A 74 -10.48 20.74 -5.88
N TRP A 75 -10.31 19.59 -5.22
CA TRP A 75 -10.21 19.49 -3.75
C TRP A 75 -8.77 19.43 -3.25
N LYS A 76 -7.78 19.36 -4.16
CA LYS A 76 -6.36 19.12 -3.86
C LYS A 76 -6.15 17.88 -2.99
N MET A 77 -6.92 16.82 -3.26
CA MET A 77 -6.92 15.58 -2.49
C MET A 77 -6.37 14.42 -3.32
N VAL A 78 -5.69 13.50 -2.64
CA VAL A 78 -5.22 12.24 -3.21
C VAL A 78 -5.31 11.12 -2.19
N TYR A 79 -5.94 10.03 -2.56
CA TYR A 79 -6.26 8.94 -1.64
C TYR A 79 -6.54 7.63 -2.39
N LEU A 80 -6.41 6.51 -1.67
CA LEU A 80 -6.90 5.22 -2.13
C LEU A 80 -8.38 5.09 -1.76
N CYS A 81 -9.22 4.62 -2.68
CA CYS A 81 -10.63 4.37 -2.43
C CYS A 81 -11.13 3.20 -3.25
N ARG A 82 -12.35 2.75 -2.95
CA ARG A 82 -13.03 1.78 -3.79
C ARG A 82 -13.22 2.30 -5.21
N GLU A 83 -13.20 1.37 -6.16
CA GLU A 83 -13.65 1.61 -7.52
C GLU A 83 -15.13 1.99 -7.55
N HIS A 84 -15.52 2.76 -8.57
CA HIS A 84 -16.90 3.23 -8.71
C HIS A 84 -17.85 2.03 -8.92
N LEU A 85 -19.04 2.07 -8.29
CA LEU A 85 -20.05 0.99 -8.27
C LEU A 85 -19.72 -0.24 -7.42
N HIS A 86 -18.50 -0.36 -6.87
CA HIS A 86 -18.17 -1.46 -5.98
C HIS A 86 -18.56 -1.16 -4.53
N THR A 87 -19.30 -2.08 -3.92
CA THR A 87 -19.74 -2.00 -2.52
C THR A 87 -18.62 -2.37 -1.55
N ASN A 88 -17.63 -3.14 -2.00
CA ASN A 88 -16.47 -3.60 -1.25
C ASN A 88 -15.17 -3.32 -2.01
N GLY A 89 -14.06 -3.33 -1.28
CA GLY A 89 -12.72 -3.28 -1.83
C GLY A 89 -11.74 -3.87 -0.83
N ILE A 90 -10.71 -4.54 -1.33
CA ILE A 90 -9.71 -5.24 -0.52
C ILE A 90 -8.34 -4.72 -0.90
N LEU A 91 -7.56 -4.40 0.11
CA LEU A 91 -6.16 -4.05 -0.02
C LEU A 91 -5.37 -4.71 1.11
N SER A 92 -4.26 -5.37 0.78
CA SER A 92 -3.40 -5.96 1.80
C SER A 92 -1.92 -5.85 1.44
N TRP A 93 -1.10 -5.82 2.48
CA TRP A 93 0.34 -5.97 2.41
C TRP A 93 0.72 -7.20 3.23
N THR A 94 1.74 -7.93 2.76
CA THR A 94 2.27 -9.10 3.47
C THR A 94 3.73 -8.86 3.82
N ILE A 95 4.08 -9.17 5.06
CA ILE A 95 5.45 -9.15 5.57
C ILE A 95 5.72 -10.52 6.19
N GLN A 96 6.84 -11.14 5.82
CA GLN A 96 7.25 -12.44 6.35
C GLN A 96 8.74 -12.43 6.67
N LEU A 97 9.13 -13.15 7.71
CA LEU A 97 10.53 -13.54 7.88
C LEU A 97 10.87 -14.56 6.79
N LYS A 98 12.13 -14.59 6.33
CA LYS A 98 12.53 -15.72 5.51
C LYS A 98 12.55 -17.01 6.34
N PRO A 99 12.29 -18.19 5.75
CA PRO A 99 12.23 -19.46 6.50
C PRO A 99 13.47 -19.75 7.35
N GLU A 100 14.66 -19.34 6.89
CA GLU A 100 15.90 -19.44 7.65
C GLU A 100 15.94 -18.58 8.92
N GLU A 101 15.25 -17.43 8.91
CA GLU A 101 15.21 -16.47 10.03
C GLU A 101 14.12 -16.79 11.04
N GLU A 102 13.00 -17.37 10.61
CA GLU A 102 11.85 -17.73 11.47
C GLU A 102 12.21 -18.63 12.67
N LYS A 103 13.32 -19.37 12.56
CA LYS A 103 13.82 -20.24 13.64
C LYS A 103 14.40 -19.45 14.82
N PHE A 104 14.87 -18.23 14.56
CA PHE A 104 15.64 -17.42 15.50
C PHE A 104 14.94 -16.12 15.85
N TYR A 105 14.13 -15.59 14.94
CA TYR A 105 13.47 -14.31 15.05
C TYR A 105 11.96 -14.45 15.02
N GLN A 106 11.29 -13.53 15.70
CA GLN A 106 9.85 -13.34 15.66
C GLN A 106 9.52 -11.85 15.74
N PHE A 107 8.35 -11.46 15.22
CA PHE A 107 7.87 -10.10 15.41
C PHE A 107 7.42 -9.91 16.85
N HIS A 108 8.18 -9.14 17.61
CA HIS A 108 7.87 -8.85 19.02
C HIS A 108 6.79 -7.76 19.16
N HIS A 109 6.89 -6.71 18.35
CA HIS A 109 5.97 -5.59 18.38
C HIS A 109 5.65 -5.12 16.96
N ILE A 110 4.37 -4.91 16.67
CA ILE A 110 3.89 -4.43 15.37
C ILE A 110 3.02 -3.20 15.62
N THR A 111 3.37 -2.09 14.98
CA THR A 111 2.56 -0.87 14.96
C THR A 111 2.05 -0.64 13.55
N ILE A 112 0.75 -0.39 13.41
CA ILE A 112 0.12 -0.07 12.13
C ILE A 112 -0.54 1.29 12.25
N GLN A 113 -0.20 2.21 11.35
CA GLN A 113 -0.85 3.49 11.20
C GLN A 113 -1.45 3.57 9.80
N CYS A 114 -2.78 3.62 9.74
CA CYS A 114 -3.52 3.70 8.48
C CYS A 114 -4.56 4.82 8.61
N PRO A 115 -4.19 6.07 8.25
CA PRO A 115 -5.14 7.17 8.27
C PRO A 115 -6.22 6.92 7.23
N THR A 116 -7.45 6.72 7.70
CA THR A 116 -8.62 6.46 6.86
C THR A 116 -9.73 7.46 7.18
N LYS A 117 -10.57 7.73 6.17
CA LYS A 117 -11.77 8.56 6.34
C LYS A 117 -12.92 7.93 5.58
N ALA A 118 -14.02 7.68 6.28
CA ALA A 118 -15.28 7.27 5.68
C ALA A 118 -16.21 8.48 5.57
N PHE A 119 -17.02 8.48 4.53
CA PHE A 119 -18.12 9.42 4.36
C PHE A 119 -19.39 8.60 4.21
N ASP A 120 -20.50 9.14 4.72
CA ASP A 120 -21.80 8.49 4.56
C ASP A 120 -22.13 8.35 3.07
N PRO A 121 -22.79 7.25 2.68
CA PRO A 121 -23.12 6.94 1.29
C PRO A 121 -24.15 7.91 0.68
#